data_AF-A0A954R6N4-F1
#
_entry.id   AF-A0A954R6N4-F1
#
_cell.length_a   1.000
_cell.length_b   1.000
_cell.length_c   1.000
_cell.angle_alpha   90.00
_cell.angle_beta   90.00
_cell.angle_gamma   90.00
#
_symmetry.space_group_name_H-M   'P 1'
#
loop_
_entity.id
_entity.type
_entity.pdbx_description
1 polymer ?
#
loop_
_entity_poly.entity_id
_entity_poly.type
_entity_poly.pdbx_seq_one_letter_code
_entity_poly.pdbx_strand_id
1 'polypeptide(L)'
;EALLRLVTDVNAHARFSAKRMRIPGDVTGADSVLCWQTGFPFSVNLSRGYPRFNPGEYSANDLLERGEVDACLLVGAEGVADFSPKAQAHLQTIPVVALDYPTQSPLPTTAVQFTTAIYGVHRPGTAYRMDEVPIPLRAFLPSDYPADHEVLALINAAVESQATGIAAN
;
A
#
# COMPACT_ATOMS: atom_id res chain seq x y z
N GLU A 1 -17.28 4.05 16.00
CA GLU A 1 -17.53 5.19 16.90
C GLU A 1 -18.09 4.77 18.26
N ALA A 2 -19.20 4.03 18.32
CA ALA A 2 -19.85 3.62 19.58
C ALA A 2 -18.90 2.95 20.60
N LEU A 3 -18.03 2.04 20.16
CA LEU A 3 -17.06 1.37 21.04
C LEU A 3 -16.07 2.35 21.69
N LEU A 4 -15.58 3.34 20.95
CA LEU A 4 -14.62 4.33 21.48
C LEU A 4 -15.29 5.28 22.47
N ARG A 5 -16.56 5.63 22.21
CA ARG A 5 -17.38 6.40 23.17
C ARG A 5 -17.61 5.60 24.46
N LEU A 6 -17.96 4.32 24.35
CA LEU A 6 -18.09 3.44 25.51
C LEU A 6 -16.80 3.38 26.34
N VAL A 7 -15.63 3.23 25.70
CA VAL A 7 -14.35 3.27 26.41
C VAL A 7 -14.14 4.61 27.11
N THR A 8 -14.53 5.72 26.50
CA THR A 8 -14.46 7.05 27.12
C THR A 8 -15.33 7.13 28.37
N ASP A 9 -16.58 6.67 28.31
CA ASP A 9 -17.52 6.71 29.42
C ASP A 9 -17.07 5.83 30.59
N VAL A 10 -16.59 4.61 30.30
CA VAL A 10 -16.11 3.68 31.34
C VAL A 10 -14.83 4.18 32.01
N ASN A 11 -14.03 5.01 31.32
CA ASN A 11 -12.82 5.59 31.91
C ASN A 11 -13.08 6.61 33.03
N ALA A 12 -14.34 7.04 33.24
CA ALA A 12 -14.74 7.80 34.43
C ALA A 12 -14.67 6.98 35.72
N HIS A 13 -14.73 5.65 35.62
CA HIS A 13 -14.84 4.74 36.77
C HIS A 13 -13.73 3.67 36.83
N ALA A 14 -13.12 3.32 35.69
CA ALA A 14 -12.06 2.31 35.61
C ALA A 14 -11.02 2.69 34.53
N ARG A 15 -10.05 1.82 34.23
CA ARG A 15 -9.07 2.03 33.15
C ARG A 15 -9.31 1.06 32.01
N PHE A 16 -9.72 1.58 30.86
CA PHE A 16 -10.05 0.79 29.67
C PHE A 16 -9.38 1.39 28.43
N SER A 17 -9.01 0.52 27.50
CA SER A 17 -8.50 0.88 26.17
C SER A 17 -9.15 -0.02 25.12
N ALA A 18 -9.50 0.55 23.96
CA ALA A 18 -9.88 -0.23 22.79
C ALA A 18 -8.82 -0.09 21.71
N LYS A 19 -8.57 -1.18 21.01
CA LYS A 19 -7.60 -1.22 19.93
C LYS A 19 -8.14 -2.06 18.80
N ARG A 20 -8.04 -1.55 17.58
CA ARG A 20 -8.48 -2.28 16.39
C ARG A 20 -7.46 -3.37 16.06
N MET A 21 -7.94 -4.59 15.89
CA MET A 21 -7.14 -5.66 15.29
C MET A 21 -6.92 -5.33 13.82
N ARG A 22 -5.66 -5.15 13.42
CA ARG A 22 -5.28 -4.88 12.02
C ARG A 22 -5.11 -6.21 11.29
N ILE A 23 -5.23 -6.17 9.96
CA ILE A 23 -4.95 -7.32 9.11
C ILE A 23 -3.43 -7.63 9.11
N PRO A 24 -3.02 -8.86 8.74
CA PRO A 24 -1.61 -9.22 8.58
C PRO A 24 -0.88 -8.31 7.57
N GLY A 25 0.45 -8.26 7.69
CA GLY A 25 1.30 -7.35 6.91
C GLY A 25 1.53 -6.01 7.61
N ASP A 26 2.29 -5.12 6.98
CA ASP A 26 2.65 -3.82 7.54
C ASP A 26 1.68 -2.69 7.17
N VAL A 27 0.37 -2.96 7.31
CA VAL A 27 -0.67 -1.95 7.02
C VAL A 27 -0.57 -0.76 7.96
N THR A 28 -0.20 -1.00 9.23
CA THR A 28 0.02 0.08 10.20
C THR A 28 1.20 0.95 9.78
N GLY A 29 2.26 0.37 9.22
CA GLY A 29 3.41 1.10 8.72
C GLY A 29 3.07 1.94 7.50
N ALA A 30 2.34 1.37 6.54
CA ALA A 30 1.86 2.11 5.36
C ALA A 30 1.00 3.32 5.76
N ASP A 31 0.02 3.12 6.66
CA ASP A 31 -0.82 4.19 7.20
C ASP A 31 0.03 5.28 7.89
N SER A 32 0.99 4.88 8.72
CA SER A 32 1.84 5.79 9.50
C SER A 32 2.76 6.61 8.59
N VAL A 33 3.43 5.95 7.64
CA VAL A 33 4.32 6.57 6.65
C VAL A 33 3.56 7.59 5.83
N LEU A 34 2.43 7.18 5.25
CA LEU A 34 1.64 8.07 4.41
C LEU A 34 1.11 9.26 5.21
N CYS A 35 0.69 9.03 6.46
CA CYS A 35 0.21 10.08 7.35
C CYS A 35 1.30 11.11 7.67
N TRP A 36 2.52 10.71 8.02
CA TRP A 36 3.56 11.71 8.31
C TRP A 36 4.06 12.41 7.04
N GLN A 37 3.99 11.77 5.86
CA GLN A 37 4.42 12.37 4.59
C GLN A 37 3.38 13.35 4.03
N THR A 38 2.08 13.05 4.19
CA THR A 38 0.99 13.75 3.49
C THR A 38 -0.03 14.41 4.41
N GLY A 39 -0.01 14.09 5.71
CA GLY A 39 -1.03 14.46 6.69
C GLY A 39 -2.21 13.49 6.77
N PHE A 40 -2.25 12.44 5.93
CA PHE A 40 -3.41 11.55 5.81
C PHE A 40 -3.01 10.06 5.68
N PRO A 41 -3.78 9.13 6.27
CA PRO A 41 -3.35 7.72 6.42
C PRO A 41 -3.61 6.82 5.20
N PHE A 42 -4.56 7.13 4.32
CA PHE A 42 -4.89 6.33 3.12
C PHE A 42 -5.74 7.18 2.17
N SER A 43 -6.12 6.67 0.98
CA SER A 43 -6.98 7.39 0.00
C SER A 43 -6.53 8.85 -0.25
N VAL A 44 -5.23 9.00 -0.55
CA VAL A 44 -4.59 10.30 -0.79
C VAL A 44 -4.40 10.50 -2.29
N ASN A 45 -4.88 11.63 -2.80
CA ASN A 45 -4.72 12.05 -4.18
C ASN A 45 -3.69 13.19 -4.27
N LEU A 46 -2.68 13.03 -5.13
CA LEU A 46 -1.57 13.98 -5.34
C LEU A 46 -1.65 14.72 -6.68
N SER A 47 -2.68 14.50 -7.50
CA SER A 47 -2.80 15.01 -8.88
C SER A 47 -2.73 16.54 -9.02
N ARG A 48 -3.05 17.29 -7.95
CA ARG A 48 -2.98 18.76 -7.95
C ARG A 48 -1.65 19.33 -7.45
N GLY A 49 -0.66 18.48 -7.22
CA GLY A 49 0.63 18.88 -6.64
C GLY A 49 0.61 19.09 -5.13
N TYR A 50 -0.51 18.79 -4.46
CA TYR A 50 -0.65 18.79 -3.00
C TYR A 50 -1.61 17.67 -2.57
N PRO A 51 -1.49 17.14 -1.34
CA PRO A 51 -2.30 16.02 -0.88
C PRO A 51 -3.76 16.41 -0.65
N ARG A 52 -4.67 15.60 -1.20
CA ARG A 52 -6.11 15.65 -0.93
C ARG A 52 -6.57 14.30 -0.39
N PHE A 53 -7.34 14.31 0.69
CA PHE A 53 -7.83 13.10 1.35
C PHE A 53 -9.35 13.07 1.36
N ASN A 54 -9.92 12.02 0.79
CA ASN A 54 -11.35 11.78 0.83
C ASN A 54 -11.63 10.27 0.59
N PRO A 55 -11.77 9.47 1.66
CA PRO A 55 -12.21 8.08 1.53
C PRO A 55 -13.53 7.96 0.77
N GLY A 56 -13.61 7.01 -0.15
CA GLY A 56 -14.73 6.85 -1.10
C GLY A 56 -14.51 7.61 -2.41
N GLU A 57 -13.99 8.84 -2.37
CA GLU A 57 -13.58 9.53 -3.61
C GLU A 57 -12.23 8.98 -4.11
N TYR A 58 -11.22 8.84 -3.25
CA TYR A 58 -9.86 8.42 -3.62
C TYR A 58 -9.48 7.02 -3.13
N SER A 59 -10.46 6.24 -2.68
CA SER A 59 -10.24 4.83 -2.33
C SER A 59 -10.06 3.99 -3.60
N ALA A 60 -9.10 3.07 -3.58
CA ALA A 60 -8.74 2.26 -4.75
C ALA A 60 -9.93 1.51 -5.36
N ASN A 61 -10.74 0.83 -4.52
CA ASN A 61 -11.94 0.14 -4.98
C ASN A 61 -12.90 1.08 -5.69
N ASP A 62 -13.24 2.22 -5.07
CA ASP A 62 -14.21 3.17 -5.61
C ASP A 62 -13.72 3.85 -6.91
N LEU A 63 -12.43 4.17 -7.01
CA LEU A 63 -11.81 4.70 -8.23
C LEU A 63 -11.93 3.69 -9.40
N LEU A 64 -11.64 2.41 -9.13
CA LEU A 64 -11.74 1.34 -10.12
C LEU A 64 -13.20 1.08 -10.52
N GLU A 65 -14.14 1.09 -9.57
CA GLU A 65 -15.56 0.93 -9.87
C GLU A 65 -16.10 2.03 -10.77
N ARG A 66 -15.58 3.25 -10.67
CA ARG A 66 -15.98 4.38 -11.52
C ARG A 66 -15.23 4.44 -12.85
N GLY A 67 -14.22 3.59 -13.05
CA GLY A 67 -13.41 3.57 -14.26
C GLY A 67 -12.51 4.81 -14.42
N GLU A 68 -12.17 5.47 -13.31
CA GLU A 68 -11.36 6.70 -13.31
C GLU A 68 -9.86 6.43 -13.42
N VAL A 69 -9.45 5.19 -13.18
CA VAL A 69 -8.06 4.72 -13.24
C VAL A 69 -7.73 4.27 -14.67
N ASP A 70 -6.63 4.76 -15.23
CA ASP A 70 -6.12 4.40 -16.56
C ASP A 70 -4.88 3.49 -16.52
N ALA A 71 -4.17 3.44 -15.39
CA ALA A 71 -3.10 2.50 -15.09
C ALA A 71 -3.04 2.20 -13.59
N CYS A 72 -2.62 1.00 -13.21
CA CYS A 72 -2.54 0.60 -11.80
C CYS A 72 -1.16 0.04 -11.44
N LEU A 73 -0.60 0.50 -10.33
CA LEU A 73 0.57 -0.09 -9.68
C LEU A 73 0.13 -0.75 -8.37
N LEU A 74 0.30 -2.06 -8.27
CA LEU A 74 0.02 -2.85 -7.08
C LEU A 74 1.34 -3.20 -6.39
N VAL A 75 1.42 -2.94 -5.08
CA VAL A 75 2.54 -3.36 -4.22
C VAL A 75 1.95 -4.26 -3.15
N GLY A 76 2.12 -5.57 -3.31
CA GLY A 76 1.31 -6.57 -2.61
C GLY A 76 -0.11 -6.66 -3.19
N ALA A 77 -0.32 -7.59 -4.11
CA ALA A 77 -1.57 -7.73 -4.85
C ALA A 77 -2.65 -8.56 -4.12
N GLU A 78 -2.41 -9.04 -2.90
CA GLU A 78 -3.35 -9.93 -2.18
C GLU A 78 -4.72 -9.29 -1.93
N GLY A 79 -4.74 -7.97 -1.70
CA GLY A 79 -5.97 -7.22 -1.44
C GLY A 79 -6.91 -7.10 -2.64
N VAL A 80 -6.47 -7.45 -3.86
CA VAL A 80 -7.32 -7.40 -5.05
C VAL A 80 -8.51 -8.36 -4.94
N ALA A 81 -8.35 -9.48 -4.23
CA ALA A 81 -9.44 -10.43 -4.00
C ALA A 81 -10.62 -9.83 -3.21
N ASP A 82 -10.35 -8.81 -2.39
CA ASP A 82 -11.37 -8.12 -1.58
C ASP A 82 -12.07 -6.97 -2.33
N PHE A 83 -11.61 -6.62 -3.54
CA PHE A 83 -12.28 -5.62 -4.36
C PHE A 83 -13.60 -6.13 -4.90
N SER A 84 -14.52 -5.21 -5.19
CA SER A 84 -15.81 -5.57 -5.78
C SER A 84 -15.63 -6.17 -7.18
N PRO A 85 -16.59 -6.98 -7.67
CA PRO A 85 -16.52 -7.54 -9.02
C PRO A 85 -16.36 -6.47 -10.12
N LYS A 86 -16.91 -5.28 -9.91
CA LYS A 86 -16.82 -4.17 -10.86
C LYS A 86 -15.42 -3.56 -10.89
N ALA A 87 -14.79 -3.38 -9.72
CA ALA A 87 -13.40 -2.94 -9.63
C ALA A 87 -12.44 -3.96 -10.25
N GLN A 88 -12.63 -5.26 -9.95
CA GLN A 88 -11.84 -6.33 -10.54
C GLN A 88 -12.00 -6.39 -12.07
N ALA A 89 -13.21 -6.19 -12.59
CA ALA A 89 -13.46 -6.15 -14.04
C ALA A 89 -12.71 -4.98 -14.71
N HIS A 90 -12.69 -3.80 -14.09
CA HIS A 90 -11.96 -2.64 -14.63
C HIS A 90 -10.43 -2.87 -14.61
N LEU A 91 -9.89 -3.52 -13.58
CA LEU A 91 -8.47 -3.92 -13.57
C LEU A 91 -8.07 -4.80 -14.77
N GLN A 92 -9.01 -5.52 -15.38
CA GLN A 92 -8.72 -6.34 -16.57
C GLN A 92 -8.61 -5.52 -17.87
N THR A 93 -9.05 -4.26 -17.86
CA THR A 93 -9.12 -3.41 -19.07
C THR A 93 -7.97 -2.40 -19.15
N ILE A 94 -7.22 -2.23 -18.06
CA ILE A 94 -6.13 -1.25 -17.95
C ILE A 94 -4.76 -1.93 -17.74
N PRO A 95 -3.65 -1.27 -18.10
CA PRO A 95 -2.31 -1.76 -17.75
C PRO A 95 -2.11 -1.81 -16.23
N VAL A 96 -1.79 -3.01 -15.74
CA VAL A 96 -1.48 -3.28 -14.33
C VAL A 96 -0.01 -3.68 -14.19
N VAL A 97 0.72 -2.99 -13.31
CA VAL A 97 2.06 -3.36 -12.86
C VAL A 97 1.97 -3.89 -11.43
N ALA A 98 2.59 -5.03 -11.14
CA ALA A 98 2.58 -5.61 -9.80
C ALA A 98 4.00 -5.86 -9.27
N LEU A 99 4.24 -5.49 -8.00
CA LEU A 99 5.40 -5.88 -7.21
C LEU A 99 4.90 -6.87 -6.16
N ASP A 100 5.31 -8.13 -6.29
CA ASP A 100 4.83 -9.22 -5.45
C ASP A 100 6.00 -10.12 -4.99
N TYR A 101 5.82 -10.77 -3.84
CA TYR A 101 6.79 -11.72 -3.31
C TYR A 101 6.71 -13.10 -4.02
N PRO A 102 7.75 -13.96 -3.94
CA PRO A 102 7.87 -15.15 -4.79
C PRO A 102 6.77 -16.21 -4.62
N THR A 103 6.06 -16.21 -3.50
CA THR A 103 4.98 -17.17 -3.22
C THR A 103 3.59 -16.64 -3.56
N GLN A 104 3.49 -15.41 -4.08
CA GLN A 104 2.24 -14.83 -4.52
C GLN A 104 1.93 -15.26 -5.96
N SER A 105 0.72 -15.75 -6.19
CA SER A 105 0.26 -16.08 -7.54
C SER A 105 0.10 -14.82 -8.38
N PRO A 106 0.66 -14.77 -9.60
CA PRO A 106 0.42 -13.69 -10.55
C PRO A 106 -1.07 -13.45 -10.78
N LEU A 107 -1.48 -12.17 -10.80
CA LEU A 107 -2.80 -11.82 -11.32
C LEU A 107 -2.78 -12.03 -12.85
N PRO A 108 -3.78 -12.71 -13.45
CA PRO A 108 -3.82 -12.96 -14.89
C PRO A 108 -3.79 -11.70 -15.76
N THR A 109 -4.13 -10.56 -15.19
CA THR A 109 -4.31 -9.27 -15.89
C THR A 109 -3.10 -8.36 -15.77
N THR A 110 -2.04 -8.80 -15.07
CA THR A 110 -0.82 -8.01 -14.88
C THR A 110 -0.04 -7.92 -16.18
N ALA A 111 0.18 -6.69 -16.66
CA ALA A 111 1.00 -6.40 -17.83
C ALA A 111 2.51 -6.55 -17.53
N VAL A 112 2.95 -6.15 -16.34
CA VAL A 112 4.34 -6.27 -15.88
C VAL A 112 4.37 -6.72 -14.43
N GLN A 113 5.09 -7.80 -14.15
CA GLN A 113 5.26 -8.30 -12.79
C GLN A 113 6.73 -8.29 -12.39
N PHE A 114 7.01 -7.68 -11.25
CA PHE A 114 8.30 -7.73 -10.57
C PHE A 114 8.20 -8.66 -9.37
N THR A 115 9.07 -9.64 -9.31
CA THR A 115 9.22 -10.48 -8.11
C THR A 115 10.22 -9.83 -7.16
N THR A 116 9.79 -9.45 -5.96
CA THR A 116 10.60 -8.74 -4.96
C THR A 116 10.89 -9.60 -3.73
N ALA A 117 11.94 -9.22 -3.01
CA ALA A 117 12.40 -9.90 -1.81
C ALA A 117 11.53 -9.54 -0.60
N ILE A 118 10.99 -10.56 0.07
CA ILE A 118 10.23 -10.42 1.33
C ILE A 118 11.04 -9.69 2.43
N TYR A 119 10.55 -8.55 2.90
CA TYR A 119 11.12 -7.82 4.04
C TYR A 119 10.99 -8.63 5.34
N GLY A 120 12.02 -8.58 6.19
CA GLY A 120 12.12 -9.38 7.41
C GLY A 120 12.42 -10.86 7.22
N VAL A 121 12.59 -11.32 5.97
CA VAL A 121 13.13 -12.64 5.63
C VAL A 121 14.41 -12.46 4.83
N HIS A 122 14.29 -11.78 3.68
CA HIS A 122 15.36 -11.59 2.71
C HIS A 122 16.09 -10.26 2.85
N ARG A 123 15.35 -9.22 3.22
CA ARG A 123 15.86 -7.85 3.36
C ARG A 123 15.52 -7.32 4.75
N PRO A 124 16.38 -6.47 5.35
CA PRO A 124 16.02 -5.78 6.58
C PRO A 124 14.87 -4.80 6.29
N GLY A 125 14.21 -4.33 7.34
CA GLY A 125 13.11 -3.37 7.21
C GLY A 125 12.60 -2.90 8.56
N THR A 126 11.52 -2.15 8.54
CA THR A 126 10.75 -1.80 9.74
C THR A 126 9.31 -2.19 9.48
N ALA A 127 8.69 -2.89 10.43
CA ALA A 127 7.24 -3.11 10.42
C ALA A 127 6.63 -2.53 11.69
N TYR A 128 5.40 -2.08 11.59
CA TYR A 128 4.67 -1.49 12.71
C TYR A 128 3.69 -2.51 13.27
N ARG A 129 3.83 -2.77 14.57
CA ARG A 129 2.83 -3.56 15.29
C ARG A 129 1.52 -2.78 15.35
N MET A 130 0.43 -3.46 15.69
CA MET A 130 -0.91 -2.86 15.76
C MET A 130 -1.02 -1.61 16.69
N ASP A 131 -0.07 -1.37 17.61
CA ASP A 131 0.03 -0.17 18.48
C ASP A 131 0.95 0.90 17.89
N GLU A 132 1.26 0.82 16.60
CA GLU A 132 2.12 1.78 15.92
C GLU A 132 3.56 1.78 16.47
N VAL A 133 3.94 0.73 17.22
CA VAL A 133 5.32 0.53 17.67
C VAL A 133 6.15 0.00 16.50
N PRO A 134 7.19 0.73 16.06
CA PRO A 134 8.08 0.26 15.01
C PRO A 134 8.97 -0.88 15.53
N ILE A 135 9.03 -1.96 14.76
CA ILE A 135 9.83 -3.14 15.03
C ILE A 135 10.86 -3.28 13.91
N PRO A 136 12.17 -3.20 14.21
CA PRO A 136 13.20 -3.44 13.22
C PRO A 136 13.23 -4.94 12.86
N LEU A 137 13.19 -5.21 11.57
CA LEU A 137 13.24 -6.56 11.01
C LEU A 137 14.65 -6.87 10.53
N ARG A 138 15.08 -8.12 10.75
CA ARG A 138 16.39 -8.61 10.31
C ARG A 138 16.22 -9.53 9.11
N ALA A 139 17.14 -9.46 8.16
CA ALA A 139 17.29 -10.50 7.15
C ALA A 139 17.96 -11.72 7.78
N PHE A 140 17.47 -12.92 7.46
CA PHE A 140 18.07 -14.17 7.92
C PHE A 140 18.21 -15.22 6.82
N LEU A 141 17.64 -14.98 5.63
CA LEU A 141 17.77 -15.84 4.45
C LEU A 141 18.18 -14.96 3.26
N PRO A 142 19.28 -15.22 2.55
CA PRO A 142 19.65 -14.40 1.40
C PRO A 142 18.67 -14.58 0.22
N SER A 143 18.58 -13.58 -0.65
CA SER A 143 17.81 -13.64 -1.89
C SER A 143 18.44 -12.74 -2.95
N ASP A 144 18.42 -13.21 -4.20
CA ASP A 144 18.84 -12.43 -5.37
C ASP A 144 17.74 -11.47 -5.87
N TYR A 145 16.51 -11.58 -5.34
CA TYR A 145 15.44 -10.65 -5.68
C TYR A 145 15.73 -9.24 -5.16
N PRO A 146 15.34 -8.19 -5.90
CA PRO A 146 15.46 -6.82 -5.43
C PRO A 146 14.46 -6.54 -4.30
N ALA A 147 14.73 -5.55 -3.46
CA ALA A 147 13.76 -5.03 -2.51
C ALA A 147 12.70 -4.17 -3.20
N ASP A 148 11.50 -4.05 -2.63
CA ASP A 148 10.41 -3.24 -3.20
C ASP A 148 10.85 -1.79 -3.47
N HIS A 149 11.56 -1.17 -2.52
CA HIS A 149 12.03 0.21 -2.66
C HIS A 149 13.09 0.39 -3.76
N GLU A 150 13.89 -0.63 -4.06
CA GLU A 150 14.87 -0.58 -5.15
C GLU A 150 14.14 -0.53 -6.49
N VAL A 151 13.10 -1.36 -6.68
CA VAL A 151 12.27 -1.36 -7.89
C VAL A 151 11.48 -0.06 -8.01
N LEU A 152 10.84 0.41 -6.94
CA LEU A 152 10.09 1.66 -6.95
C LEU A 152 10.96 2.88 -7.25
N ALA A 153 12.20 2.92 -6.75
CA ALA A 153 13.14 3.99 -7.05
C ALA A 153 13.54 4.01 -8.54
N LEU A 154 13.77 2.84 -9.14
CA LEU A 154 14.07 2.73 -10.56
C LEU A 154 12.88 3.14 -11.43
N ILE A 155 11.66 2.74 -11.06
CA ILE A 155 10.42 3.16 -11.74
C ILE A 155 10.30 4.69 -11.67
N ASN A 156 10.48 5.27 -10.48
CA ASN A 156 10.38 6.73 -10.30
C ASN A 156 11.40 7.47 -11.17
N ALA A 157 12.67 7.05 -11.16
CA ALA A 157 13.72 7.66 -12.00
C ALA A 157 13.41 7.56 -13.51
N ALA A 158 12.83 6.43 -13.95
CA ALA A 158 12.41 6.26 -15.33
C ALA A 158 11.24 7.20 -15.69
N VAL A 159 10.26 7.36 -14.81
CA VAL A 159 9.14 8.29 -15.00
C VAL A 159 9.63 9.75 -15.04
N GLU A 160 10.53 10.14 -14.14
CA GLU A 160 11.11 11.48 -14.11
C GLU A 160 11.93 11.80 -15.37
N SER A 161 12.72 10.85 -15.88
CA SER A 161 13.49 11.05 -17.12
C SER A 161 12.58 11.22 -18.35
N GLN A 162 11.48 10.46 -18.42
CA GLN A 162 10.47 10.64 -19.47
C GLN A 162 9.73 11.98 -19.34
N ALA A 163 9.37 12.39 -18.12
CA ALA A 163 8.69 13.66 -17.87
C ALA A 163 9.57 14.89 -18.19
N THR A 164 10.89 14.78 -18.02
CA THR A 164 11.85 15.84 -18.33
C THR A 164 12.33 15.84 -19.79
N GLY A 165 11.90 14.88 -20.61
CA GLY A 165 12.27 14.78 -22.03
C GLY A 165 13.72 14.38 -22.28
N ILE A 166 14.45 13.98 -21.24
CA ILE A 166 15.80 13.41 -21.36
C ILE A 166 15.60 11.91 -21.55
N ALA A 167 15.28 11.50 -22.77
CA ALA A 167 15.39 10.10 -23.16
C ALA A 167 16.86 9.70 -22.96
N ALA A 168 17.11 8.85 -21.97
CA ALA A 168 18.40 8.21 -21.78
C ALA A 168 18.67 7.34 -23.02
N ASN A 169 19.51 7.86 -23.92
CA ASN A 169 20.18 7.09 -24.96
C ASN A 169 21.21 6.14 -24.34
#